data_AF-A0A1Y6BQ52-F1
#
_entry.id   AF-A0A1Y6BQ52-F1
#
_cell.length_a   1.000
_cell.length_b   1.000
_cell.length_c   1.000
_cell.angle_alpha   90.00
_cell.angle_beta   90.00
_cell.angle_gamma   90.00
#
_symmetry.space_group_name_H-M   'P 1'
#
loop_
_entity.id
_entity.type
_entity.pdbx_description
1 polymer ?
#
loop_
_entity_poly.entity_id
_entity_poly.type
_entity_poly.pdbx_seq_one_letter_code
_entity_poly.pdbx_strand_id
1 'polypeptide(L)'
;MTSNELHLPMQSHRAKRNLIAVLVGLAIIIPLASFNAINNKGIFFYLNKAKNKETFSTFKIDEGSKQIVALDGIWHFSVGDDMAWAAEDFDDSEWAEVEVPGRWEWQGFKGYDGFAWYRKELTLSAADLKRTLSLSLGTIDDADEAFLNGQKVGGMGGVPPTYISAWNQRRDYPLPAELLREGKNVIALRVYDAQQGGGIVGEHIGIYASNMPRPLVSLQGEWQFRVDESKDFHSIQVPGVWEQQGYGDYDGMAYYRKSFGALDVEPDEKLVLLLGKIDDTEEVTLNGEFIGRTGSLSKIDKKRDSHYFKLMRRYEFSSSLLKEENVLDLRVFDHGGEGGIYQGPVAIVRKKDLQDLEK
;
A
#
# COMPACT_ATOMS: atom_id res chain seq x y z
N MET A 1 -9.50 20.93 -87.88
CA MET A 1 -10.80 20.98 -87.15
C MET A 1 -10.80 19.81 -86.19
N THR A 2 -10.53 20.10 -84.93
CA THR A 2 -10.21 19.17 -83.84
C THR A 2 -11.40 19.04 -82.89
N SER A 3 -11.67 17.82 -82.44
CA SER A 3 -12.74 17.44 -81.50
C SER A 3 -12.27 17.49 -80.04
N ASN A 4 -13.21 17.83 -79.16
CA ASN A 4 -13.11 18.02 -77.71
C ASN A 4 -12.45 16.89 -76.91
N GLU A 5 -11.65 17.28 -75.91
CA GLU A 5 -11.47 16.52 -74.66
C GLU A 5 -11.96 17.35 -73.47
N LEU A 6 -12.78 16.72 -72.63
CA LEU A 6 -13.20 17.20 -71.32
C LEU A 6 -12.09 16.92 -70.28
N HIS A 7 -11.69 17.94 -69.53
CA HIS A 7 -10.97 17.78 -68.27
C HIS A 7 -11.86 18.20 -67.09
N LEU A 8 -12.20 17.22 -66.24
CA LEU A 8 -12.76 17.46 -64.90
C LEU A 8 -11.60 17.58 -63.89
N PRO A 9 -11.62 18.55 -62.96
CA PRO A 9 -10.59 18.66 -61.95
C PRO A 9 -10.80 17.67 -60.80
N MET A 10 -9.69 17.06 -60.37
CA MET A 10 -9.54 16.25 -59.17
C MET A 10 -10.08 16.95 -57.91
N GLN A 11 -11.16 16.43 -57.33
CA GLN A 11 -11.52 16.68 -55.92
C GLN A 11 -11.41 15.41 -55.06
N SER A 12 -10.31 15.40 -54.30
CA SER A 12 -10.19 15.00 -52.89
C SER A 12 -10.31 13.52 -52.47
N HIS A 13 -9.18 12.81 -52.55
CA HIS A 13 -8.89 11.66 -51.67
C HIS A 13 -8.94 11.99 -50.16
N ARG A 14 -8.86 13.28 -49.78
CA ARG A 14 -8.95 13.76 -48.39
C ARG A 14 -10.36 13.65 -47.80
N ALA A 15 -11.41 13.91 -48.58
CA ALA A 15 -12.80 13.80 -48.11
C ALA A 15 -13.19 12.34 -47.85
N LYS A 16 -12.75 11.40 -48.70
CA LYS A 16 -12.99 9.96 -48.53
C LYS A 16 -12.27 9.38 -47.29
N ARG A 17 -11.05 9.84 -46.98
CA ARG A 17 -10.32 9.44 -45.76
C ARG A 17 -10.96 9.95 -44.48
N ASN A 18 -11.45 11.19 -44.48
CA ASN A 18 -12.15 11.76 -43.32
C ASN A 18 -13.52 11.09 -43.08
N LEU A 19 -14.24 10.70 -44.15
CA LEU A 19 -15.52 10.00 -44.02
C LEU A 19 -15.35 8.58 -43.44
N ILE A 20 -14.30 7.86 -43.84
CA ILE A 20 -14.00 6.52 -43.30
C ILE A 20 -13.57 6.61 -41.83
N ALA A 21 -12.76 7.60 -41.44
CA ALA A 21 -12.36 7.79 -40.04
C ALA A 21 -13.56 8.15 -39.13
N VAL A 22 -14.50 8.97 -39.63
CA VAL A 22 -15.73 9.31 -38.90
C VAL A 22 -16.68 8.11 -38.81
N LEU A 23 -16.79 7.29 -39.87
CA LEU A 23 -17.64 6.09 -39.85
C LEU A 23 -17.06 4.96 -38.96
N VAL A 24 -15.74 4.78 -38.93
CA VAL A 24 -15.08 3.83 -37.99
C VAL A 24 -15.17 4.35 -36.55
N GLY A 25 -15.00 5.66 -36.33
CA GLY A 25 -15.21 6.28 -35.02
C GLY A 25 -16.65 6.11 -34.53
N LEU A 26 -17.66 6.34 -35.37
CA LEU A 26 -19.07 6.16 -35.02
C LEU A 26 -19.44 4.68 -34.81
N ALA A 27 -18.85 3.75 -35.57
CA ALA A 27 -19.07 2.31 -35.41
C ALA A 27 -18.46 1.75 -34.11
N ILE A 28 -17.49 2.45 -33.49
CA ILE A 28 -16.93 2.08 -32.18
C ILE A 28 -17.66 2.83 -31.07
N ILE A 29 -17.94 4.13 -31.25
CA ILE A 29 -18.53 5.01 -30.23
C ILE A 29 -20.01 4.69 -29.96
N ILE A 30 -20.82 4.38 -31.00
CA ILE A 30 -22.26 4.15 -30.82
C ILE A 30 -22.56 2.83 -30.10
N PRO A 31 -21.87 1.71 -30.36
CA PRO A 31 -21.99 0.52 -29.53
C PRO A 31 -21.46 0.72 -28.10
N LEU A 32 -20.39 1.49 -27.91
CA LEU A 32 -19.82 1.78 -26.58
C LEU A 32 -20.73 2.68 -25.73
N ALA A 33 -21.32 3.70 -26.34
CA ALA A 33 -22.27 4.60 -25.67
C ALA A 33 -23.58 3.86 -25.33
N SER A 34 -24.05 2.99 -26.24
CA SER A 34 -25.21 2.13 -26.01
C SER A 34 -24.94 1.06 -24.93
N PHE A 35 -23.72 0.54 -24.83
CA PHE A 35 -23.33 -0.42 -23.77
C PHE A 35 -23.18 0.25 -22.39
N ASN A 36 -22.63 1.48 -22.34
CA ASN A 36 -22.57 2.30 -21.11
C ASN A 36 -23.96 2.67 -20.58
N ALA A 37 -24.91 2.99 -21.47
CA ALA A 37 -26.28 3.37 -21.09
C ALA A 37 -27.12 2.20 -20.53
N ILE A 38 -26.77 0.95 -20.85
CA ILE A 38 -27.52 -0.24 -20.44
C ILE A 38 -27.04 -0.79 -19.08
N ASN A 39 -25.75 -0.62 -18.74
CA ASN A 39 -25.15 -1.27 -17.55
C ASN A 39 -24.73 -0.31 -16.43
N ASN A 40 -24.90 1.01 -16.61
CA ASN A 40 -24.55 2.06 -15.64
C ASN A 40 -23.11 1.98 -15.10
N LYS A 41 -22.20 1.38 -15.87
CA LYS A 41 -20.78 1.20 -15.54
C LYS A 41 -19.94 1.58 -16.75
N GLY A 42 -19.03 2.54 -16.56
CA GLY A 42 -18.20 3.09 -17.64
C GLY A 42 -17.16 2.10 -18.18
N ILE A 43 -16.60 2.38 -19.35
CA ILE A 43 -15.51 1.61 -20.01
C ILE A 43 -14.30 1.40 -19.08
N PHE A 44 -14.04 2.35 -18.17
CA PHE A 44 -13.01 2.23 -17.13
C PHE A 44 -13.25 1.04 -16.19
N PHE A 45 -14.50 0.66 -15.90
CA PHE A 45 -14.83 -0.52 -15.09
C PHE A 45 -14.29 -1.81 -15.73
N TYR A 46 -14.43 -1.95 -17.05
CA TYR A 46 -13.99 -3.14 -17.77
C TYR A 46 -12.49 -3.16 -18.04
N LEU A 47 -11.87 -1.99 -18.24
CA LEU A 47 -10.40 -1.88 -18.33
C LEU A 47 -9.72 -2.11 -16.97
N ASN A 48 -10.35 -1.71 -15.86
CA ASN A 48 -9.84 -1.96 -14.50
C ASN A 48 -9.91 -3.43 -14.10
N LYS A 49 -10.99 -4.14 -14.46
CA LYS A 49 -11.13 -5.58 -14.15
C LYS A 49 -10.01 -6.44 -14.75
N ALA A 50 -9.41 -6.01 -15.86
CA ALA A 50 -8.36 -6.74 -16.55
C ALA A 50 -6.93 -6.40 -16.08
N LYS A 51 -6.73 -5.41 -15.19
CA LYS A 51 -5.38 -4.91 -14.88
C LYS A 51 -4.98 -4.80 -13.41
N ASN A 52 -5.87 -4.82 -12.42
CA ASN A 52 -5.45 -4.63 -11.02
C ASN A 52 -5.95 -5.71 -10.08
N LYS A 53 -4.98 -6.36 -9.44
CA LYS A 53 -5.13 -7.01 -8.13
C LYS A 53 -5.34 -5.89 -7.11
N GLU A 54 -6.28 -6.11 -6.20
CA GLU A 54 -6.64 -5.17 -5.15
C GLU A 54 -5.46 -4.95 -4.20
N THR A 55 -4.99 -3.71 -4.08
CA THR A 55 -3.88 -3.36 -3.17
C THR A 55 -4.48 -2.81 -1.88
N PHE A 56 -5.06 -3.69 -1.07
CA PHE A 56 -5.48 -3.29 0.27
C PHE A 56 -4.28 -3.43 1.23
N SER A 57 -3.95 -2.35 1.97
CA SER A 57 -3.03 -2.46 3.10
C SER A 57 -3.71 -3.30 4.19
N THR A 58 -3.25 -4.52 4.38
CA THR A 58 -3.71 -5.42 5.45
C THR A 58 -2.99 -5.16 6.78
N PHE A 59 -2.12 -4.15 6.84
CA PHE A 59 -1.50 -3.70 8.09
C PHE A 59 -2.58 -3.20 9.05
N LYS A 60 -2.47 -3.61 10.30
CA LYS A 60 -3.30 -3.14 11.41
C LYS A 60 -2.38 -2.75 12.55
N ILE A 61 -2.70 -1.64 13.21
CA ILE A 61 -1.98 -1.24 14.41
C ILE A 61 -2.22 -2.30 15.50
N ASP A 62 -1.13 -2.72 16.17
CA ASP A 62 -1.20 -3.73 17.22
C ASP A 62 -2.07 -3.26 18.39
N GLU A 63 -2.88 -4.16 18.97
CA GLU A 63 -3.82 -3.87 20.08
C GLU A 63 -3.14 -3.26 21.33
N GLY A 64 -1.82 -3.43 21.48
CA GLY A 64 -1.03 -2.86 22.58
C GLY A 64 -0.42 -1.48 22.28
N SER A 65 -0.64 -0.93 21.08
CA SER A 65 -0.05 0.35 20.67
C SER A 65 -0.73 1.52 21.37
N LYS A 66 0.06 2.53 21.73
CA LYS A 66 -0.44 3.75 22.39
C LYS A 66 -0.44 4.90 21.40
N GLN A 67 -1.53 5.66 21.34
CA GLN A 67 -1.55 6.93 20.62
C GLN A 67 -0.62 7.91 21.33
N ILE A 68 0.36 8.43 20.59
CA ILE A 68 1.34 9.40 21.10
C ILE A 68 1.11 10.80 20.54
N VAL A 69 0.45 10.89 19.37
CA VAL A 69 0.03 12.16 18.77
C VAL A 69 -1.40 11.99 18.27
N ALA A 70 -2.29 12.86 18.76
CA ALA A 70 -3.62 13.02 18.21
C ALA A 70 -3.55 13.87 16.93
N LEU A 71 -4.19 13.41 15.86
CA LEU A 71 -4.22 14.08 14.57
C LEU A 71 -5.65 14.47 14.15
N ASP A 72 -6.64 14.32 15.03
CA ASP A 72 -7.95 14.96 14.88
C ASP A 72 -7.85 16.50 14.96
N GLY A 73 -8.92 17.17 14.56
CA GLY A 73 -9.02 18.63 14.48
C GLY A 73 -8.70 19.18 13.10
N ILE A 74 -8.17 20.40 13.06
CA ILE A 74 -7.98 21.18 11.83
C ILE A 74 -6.79 20.67 10.99
N TRP A 75 -7.03 20.44 9.70
CA TRP A 75 -6.04 20.16 8.67
C TRP A 75 -6.10 21.22 7.58
N HIS A 76 -4.96 21.53 6.97
CA HIS A 76 -4.93 22.29 5.72
C HIS A 76 -5.46 21.42 4.59
N PHE A 77 -6.26 22.01 3.70
CA PHE A 77 -7.02 21.32 2.68
C PHE A 77 -7.08 22.09 1.36
N SER A 78 -6.86 21.38 0.25
CA SER A 78 -6.96 21.92 -1.10
C SER A 78 -7.61 20.92 -2.05
N VAL A 79 -8.45 21.40 -2.95
CA VAL A 79 -9.02 20.62 -4.05
C VAL A 79 -8.09 20.65 -5.26
N GLY A 80 -8.06 19.57 -6.04
CA GLY A 80 -7.15 19.40 -7.17
C GLY A 80 -6.10 18.34 -6.91
N ASP A 81 -5.17 18.20 -7.85
CA ASP A 81 -4.20 17.12 -7.85
C ASP A 81 -2.82 17.57 -8.33
N ASP A 82 -1.92 17.85 -7.38
CA ASP A 82 -0.52 18.16 -7.66
C ASP A 82 0.38 17.41 -6.68
N MET A 83 1.25 16.56 -7.23
CA MET A 83 2.20 15.77 -6.43
C MET A 83 3.24 16.63 -5.70
N ALA A 84 3.45 17.88 -6.12
CA ALA A 84 4.28 18.82 -5.38
C ALA A 84 3.76 19.07 -3.96
N TRP A 85 2.45 18.89 -3.74
CA TRP A 85 1.82 19.07 -2.43
C TRP A 85 2.18 17.97 -1.41
N ALA A 86 2.82 16.89 -1.85
CA ALA A 86 3.41 15.91 -0.93
C ALA A 86 4.68 16.43 -0.25
N ALA A 87 5.39 17.38 -0.87
CA ALA A 87 6.71 17.81 -0.44
C ALA A 87 6.70 18.35 0.99
N GLU A 88 7.77 18.05 1.71
CA GLU A 88 7.92 18.39 3.12
C GLU A 88 7.90 19.91 3.36
N ASP A 89 8.53 20.66 2.47
CA ASP A 89 8.74 22.11 2.51
C ASP A 89 7.69 22.89 1.71
N PHE A 90 6.65 22.22 1.20
CA PHE A 90 5.55 22.90 0.52
C PHE A 90 4.82 23.85 1.47
N ASP A 91 4.66 25.10 1.03
CA ASP A 91 3.94 26.14 1.74
C ASP A 91 2.43 26.03 1.46
N ASP A 92 1.69 25.59 2.47
CA ASP A 92 0.24 25.40 2.44
C ASP A 92 -0.51 26.51 3.21
N SER A 93 0.13 27.65 3.50
CA SER A 93 -0.49 28.74 4.28
C SER A 93 -1.77 29.33 3.64
N GLU A 94 -1.91 29.19 2.33
CA GLU A 94 -3.06 29.69 1.56
C GLU A 94 -4.16 28.62 1.39
N TRP A 95 -3.97 27.42 1.92
CA TRP A 95 -4.97 26.35 1.84
C TRP A 95 -6.15 26.63 2.77
N ALA A 96 -7.30 26.04 2.44
CA ALA A 96 -8.44 26.08 3.33
C ALA A 96 -8.18 25.23 4.58
N GLU A 97 -8.96 25.44 5.63
CA GLU A 97 -8.93 24.60 6.82
C GLU A 97 -10.20 23.74 6.87
N VAL A 98 -10.04 22.47 7.23
CA VAL A 98 -11.15 21.53 7.46
C VAL A 98 -10.92 20.73 8.74
N GLU A 99 -11.99 20.44 9.45
CA GLU A 99 -12.04 19.55 10.61
C GLU A 99 -11.99 18.07 10.15
N VAL A 100 -11.14 17.29 10.82
CA VAL A 100 -10.97 15.86 10.64
C VAL A 100 -11.19 15.16 12.00
N PRO A 101 -12.10 14.17 12.09
CA PRO A 101 -12.87 13.58 11.00
C PRO A 101 -14.04 14.47 10.55
N GLY A 102 -14.33 14.44 9.25
CA GLY A 102 -15.43 15.19 8.66
C GLY A 102 -15.46 15.07 7.14
N ARG A 103 -16.67 15.12 6.57
CA ARG A 103 -16.88 15.21 5.12
C ARG A 103 -16.57 16.61 4.62
N TRP A 104 -15.84 16.76 3.51
CA TRP A 104 -15.50 18.11 3.01
C TRP A 104 -16.72 18.86 2.46
N GLU A 105 -17.78 18.17 2.03
CA GLU A 105 -19.00 18.82 1.51
C GLU A 105 -19.74 19.63 2.58
N TRP A 106 -19.61 19.22 3.84
CA TRP A 106 -20.20 19.91 4.99
C TRP A 106 -19.35 21.10 5.45
N GLN A 107 -18.16 21.26 4.86
CA GLN A 107 -17.14 22.23 5.26
C GLN A 107 -16.86 23.26 4.15
N GLY A 108 -17.76 23.37 3.16
CA GLY A 108 -17.72 24.38 2.11
C GLY A 108 -17.53 23.84 0.69
N PHE A 109 -17.19 22.55 0.53
CA PHE A 109 -16.88 21.93 -0.77
C PHE A 109 -18.08 21.13 -1.31
N LYS A 110 -19.26 21.73 -1.32
CA LYS A 110 -20.52 21.02 -1.58
C LYS A 110 -20.58 20.43 -2.99
N GLY A 111 -20.74 19.11 -3.08
CA GLY A 111 -20.86 18.38 -4.34
C GLY A 111 -19.56 18.32 -5.15
N TYR A 112 -18.43 18.48 -4.48
CA TYR A 112 -17.12 18.31 -5.09
C TYR A 112 -16.75 16.83 -5.12
N ASP A 113 -16.62 16.28 -6.33
CA ASP A 113 -16.05 14.96 -6.59
C ASP A 113 -14.69 15.15 -7.29
N GLY A 114 -13.67 14.39 -6.89
CA GLY A 114 -12.34 14.46 -7.48
C GLY A 114 -11.21 14.26 -6.48
N PHE A 115 -10.04 14.81 -6.82
CA PHE A 115 -8.89 14.78 -5.94
C PHE A 115 -8.94 15.92 -4.93
N ALA A 116 -8.60 15.60 -3.69
CA ALA A 116 -8.35 16.59 -2.67
C ALA A 116 -7.13 16.18 -1.84
N TRP A 117 -6.46 17.17 -1.28
CA TRP A 117 -5.27 16.95 -0.47
C TRP A 117 -5.46 17.53 0.92
N TYR A 118 -4.95 16.79 1.90
CA TYR A 118 -4.85 17.21 3.28
C TYR A 118 -3.38 17.31 3.69
N ARG A 119 -3.05 18.28 4.53
CA ARG A 119 -1.72 18.42 5.14
C ARG A 119 -1.84 18.70 6.65
N LYS A 120 -0.96 18.07 7.41
CA LYS A 120 -0.88 18.21 8.87
C LYS A 120 0.55 18.11 9.35
N GLU A 121 0.94 19.08 10.18
CA GLU A 121 2.20 19.05 10.90
C GLU A 121 2.04 18.33 12.24
N LEU A 122 3.09 17.61 12.64
CA LEU A 122 3.18 16.97 13.94
C LEU A 122 4.60 17.08 14.51
N THR A 123 4.73 16.96 15.83
CA THR A 123 6.03 17.02 16.51
C THR A 123 6.29 15.71 17.24
N LEU A 124 7.47 15.12 17.05
CA LEU A 124 7.92 13.91 17.74
C LEU A 124 9.10 14.20 18.64
N SER A 125 9.12 13.62 19.84
CA SER A 125 10.28 13.69 20.72
C SER A 125 11.33 12.62 20.37
N ALA A 126 12.58 12.80 20.79
CA ALA A 126 13.57 11.73 20.72
C ALA A 126 13.12 10.42 21.41
N ALA A 127 12.24 10.49 22.42
CA ALA A 127 11.72 9.31 23.10
C ALA A 127 10.71 8.54 22.23
N ASP A 128 9.89 9.24 21.44
CA ASP A 128 8.93 8.62 20.53
C ASP A 128 9.62 7.81 19.45
N LEU A 129 10.73 8.34 18.92
CA LEU A 129 11.52 7.71 17.87
C LEU A 129 12.24 6.43 18.31
N LYS A 130 12.24 6.08 19.60
CA LYS A 130 12.80 4.82 20.08
C LYS A 130 11.88 3.62 19.84
N ARG A 131 10.64 3.86 19.42
CA ARG A 131 9.63 2.82 19.19
C ARG A 131 9.21 2.77 17.73
N THR A 132 8.66 1.64 17.32
CA THR A 132 8.00 1.52 16.02
C THR A 132 6.74 2.38 15.99
N LEU A 133 6.65 3.27 15.01
CA LEU A 133 5.51 4.16 14.85
C LEU A 133 4.64 3.74 13.66
N SER A 134 3.35 4.08 13.73
CA SER A 134 2.36 3.85 12.67
C SER A 134 1.36 4.99 12.63
N LEU A 135 0.84 5.27 11.44
CA LEU A 135 -0.20 6.25 11.18
C LEU A 135 -1.55 5.56 11.08
N SER A 136 -2.54 6.04 11.84
CA SER A 136 -3.95 5.68 11.69
C SER A 136 -4.69 6.90 11.13
N LEU A 137 -5.48 6.70 10.07
CA LEU A 137 -6.33 7.73 9.47
C LEU A 137 -7.82 7.39 9.56
N GLY A 138 -8.19 6.34 10.30
CA GLY A 138 -9.58 5.88 10.37
C GLY A 138 -10.06 5.38 9.01
N THR A 139 -11.22 5.85 8.56
CA THR A 139 -11.78 5.54 7.23
C THR A 139 -11.83 6.81 6.40
N ILE A 140 -11.52 6.69 5.12
CA ILE A 140 -11.48 7.75 4.11
C ILE A 140 -12.42 7.36 2.97
N ASP A 141 -13.16 8.30 2.41
CA ASP A 141 -13.96 8.08 1.20
C ASP A 141 -13.27 8.77 0.01
N ASP A 142 -12.87 8.10 -1.08
CA ASP A 142 -12.97 6.65 -1.39
C ASP A 142 -11.62 5.91 -1.27
N ALA A 143 -10.57 6.52 -1.79
CA ALA A 143 -9.23 5.94 -1.93
C ALA A 143 -8.18 7.01 -1.61
N ASP A 144 -7.00 6.56 -1.15
CA ASP A 144 -5.99 7.47 -0.68
C ASP A 144 -4.55 7.01 -0.94
N GLU A 145 -3.64 7.99 -0.94
CA GLU A 145 -2.19 7.81 -0.86
C GLU A 145 -1.65 8.70 0.25
N ALA A 146 -0.93 8.11 1.20
CA ALA A 146 -0.39 8.78 2.37
C ALA A 146 1.13 9.00 2.24
N PHE A 147 1.59 10.18 2.62
CA PHE A 147 2.97 10.61 2.53
C PHE A 147 3.46 11.14 3.89
N LEU A 148 4.70 10.80 4.25
CA LEU A 148 5.44 11.34 5.37
C LEU A 148 6.67 12.07 4.84
N ASN A 149 6.80 13.36 5.15
CA ASN A 149 7.94 14.19 4.74
C ASN A 149 8.28 14.05 3.24
N GLY A 150 7.27 14.09 2.37
CA GLY A 150 7.46 13.96 0.91
C GLY A 150 7.53 12.55 0.35
N GLN A 151 7.63 11.51 1.20
CA GLN A 151 7.75 10.13 0.73
C GLN A 151 6.48 9.33 1.00
N LYS A 152 6.01 8.57 0.00
CA LYS A 152 4.82 7.73 0.12
C LYS A 152 5.06 6.61 1.13
N VAL A 153 4.21 6.51 2.14
CA VAL A 153 4.26 5.49 3.20
C VAL A 153 3.09 4.51 3.16
N GLY A 154 2.06 4.83 2.38
CA GLY A 154 0.88 3.97 2.28
C GLY A 154 -0.14 4.45 1.26
N GLY A 155 -1.23 3.71 1.21
CA GLY A 155 -2.42 4.02 0.42
C GLY A 155 -3.41 2.87 0.48
N MET A 156 -4.67 3.17 0.22
CA MET A 156 -5.75 2.18 0.23
C MET A 156 -6.69 2.41 -0.95
N GLY A 157 -7.06 1.33 -1.64
CA GLY A 157 -7.82 1.40 -2.88
C GLY A 157 -6.92 1.76 -4.06
N GLY A 158 -7.51 2.37 -5.08
CA GLY A 158 -6.82 2.82 -6.28
C GLY A 158 -7.36 4.19 -6.69
N VAL A 159 -6.46 5.09 -7.07
CA VAL A 159 -6.81 6.38 -7.70
C VAL A 159 -6.83 6.24 -9.23
N PRO A 160 -7.48 7.14 -9.98
CA PRO A 160 -7.45 7.13 -11.43
C PRO A 160 -6.03 7.05 -12.04
N PRO A 161 -5.86 6.39 -13.21
CA PRO A 161 -6.89 5.77 -14.04
C PRO A 161 -7.36 4.40 -13.52
N THR A 162 -6.76 3.90 -12.45
CA THR A 162 -6.93 2.57 -11.89
C THR A 162 -7.87 2.57 -10.68
N TYR A 163 -8.92 3.39 -10.71
CA TYR A 163 -9.77 3.63 -9.55
C TYR A 163 -10.40 2.36 -8.96
N ILE A 164 -10.20 2.17 -7.66
CA ILE A 164 -10.77 1.12 -6.82
C ILE A 164 -11.18 1.78 -5.50
N SER A 165 -12.47 1.73 -5.16
CA SER A 165 -12.94 2.28 -3.88
C SER A 165 -12.47 1.43 -2.70
N ALA A 166 -12.14 2.07 -1.60
CA ALA A 166 -11.89 1.46 -0.30
C ALA A 166 -12.62 2.21 0.83
N TRP A 167 -13.74 2.86 0.53
CA TRP A 167 -14.45 3.80 1.42
C TRP A 167 -14.64 3.29 2.86
N ASN A 168 -14.95 2.00 3.02
CA ASN A 168 -15.23 1.34 4.30
C ASN A 168 -14.01 0.69 4.99
N GLN A 169 -12.82 0.78 4.41
CA GLN A 169 -11.62 0.15 4.96
C GLN A 169 -10.94 1.05 5.98
N ARG A 170 -10.37 0.48 7.04
CA ARG A 170 -9.53 1.29 7.95
C ARG A 170 -8.15 1.50 7.32
N ARG A 171 -7.57 2.69 7.52
CA ARG A 171 -6.26 3.09 7.03
C ARG A 171 -5.27 3.11 8.18
N ASP A 172 -4.48 2.06 8.24
CA ASP A 172 -3.33 1.96 9.11
C ASP A 172 -2.09 1.76 8.23
N TYR A 173 -1.07 2.61 8.41
CA TYR A 173 0.17 2.58 7.66
C TYR A 173 1.38 2.54 8.59
N PRO A 174 2.34 1.64 8.37
CA PRO A 174 3.59 1.69 9.10
C PRO A 174 4.41 2.91 8.67
N LEU A 175 5.07 3.56 9.62
CA LEU A 175 5.93 4.69 9.33
C LEU A 175 7.39 4.22 9.30
N PRO A 176 8.10 4.32 8.16
CA PRO A 176 9.50 3.95 8.08
C PRO A 176 10.34 4.82 9.02
N ALA A 177 11.19 4.16 9.80
CA ALA A 177 11.98 4.80 10.84
C ALA A 177 12.91 5.87 10.27
N GLU A 178 13.45 5.65 9.09
CA GLU A 178 14.35 6.49 8.32
C GLU A 178 13.71 7.81 7.85
N LEU A 179 12.38 7.86 7.74
CA LEU A 179 11.64 9.07 7.36
C LEU A 179 11.25 9.93 8.56
N LEU A 180 11.24 9.34 9.75
CA LEU A 180 10.85 10.01 10.99
C LEU A 180 12.05 10.77 11.57
N ARG A 181 11.78 12.01 11.99
CA ARG A 181 12.78 12.90 12.62
C ARG A 181 12.27 13.46 13.93
N GLU A 182 13.21 13.87 14.78
CA GLU A 182 12.87 14.59 16.00
C GLU A 182 12.38 16.00 15.62
N GLY A 183 11.39 16.50 16.36
CA GLY A 183 10.74 17.76 16.04
C GLY A 183 9.68 17.59 14.97
N LYS A 184 9.61 18.59 14.06
CA LYS A 184 8.56 18.72 13.05
C LYS A 184 8.59 17.57 12.04
N ASN A 185 7.43 17.00 11.74
CA ASN A 185 7.17 16.08 10.64
C ASN A 185 5.88 16.53 9.93
N VAL A 186 5.73 16.18 8.65
CA VAL A 186 4.57 16.53 7.85
C VAL A 186 3.93 15.28 7.30
N ILE A 187 2.61 15.14 7.52
CA ILE A 187 1.76 14.18 6.83
C ILE A 187 1.04 14.92 5.71
N ALA A 188 1.13 14.38 4.49
CA ALA A 188 0.31 14.79 3.37
C ALA A 188 -0.52 13.59 2.91
N LEU A 189 -1.78 13.83 2.56
CA LEU A 189 -2.70 12.80 2.13
C LEU A 189 -3.37 13.25 0.84
N ARG A 190 -3.23 12.44 -0.20
CA ARG A 190 -3.95 12.59 -1.46
C ARG A 190 -5.16 11.68 -1.42
N VAL A 191 -6.36 12.25 -1.48
CA VAL A 191 -7.63 11.52 -1.47
C VAL A 191 -8.30 11.68 -2.83
N TYR A 192 -8.86 10.60 -3.35
CA TYR A 192 -9.76 10.65 -4.49
C TYR A 192 -11.14 10.17 -4.05
N ASP A 193 -12.15 11.01 -4.25
CA ASP A 193 -13.55 10.65 -4.15
C ASP A 193 -14.15 10.60 -5.56
N ALA A 194 -14.80 9.49 -5.90
CA ALA A 194 -15.38 9.38 -7.23
C ALA A 194 -16.72 10.09 -7.32
N GLN A 195 -17.55 9.98 -6.26
CA GLN A 195 -18.92 10.46 -6.21
C GLN A 195 -19.42 10.58 -4.77
N GLN A 196 -20.30 11.57 -4.56
CA GLN A 196 -21.12 11.78 -3.36
C GLN A 196 -20.43 12.56 -2.24
N GLY A 197 -19.66 11.89 -1.40
CA GLY A 197 -19.28 12.43 -0.11
C GLY A 197 -17.88 12.00 0.28
N GLY A 198 -16.90 12.89 0.12
CA GLY A 198 -15.51 12.55 0.38
C GLY A 198 -14.97 13.03 1.72
N GLY A 199 -13.77 12.51 2.03
CA GLY A 199 -12.93 12.98 3.14
C GLY A 199 -12.61 11.92 4.17
N ILE A 200 -11.90 12.34 5.23
CA ILE A 200 -11.50 11.48 6.34
C ILE A 200 -12.64 11.45 7.35
N VAL A 201 -13.39 10.34 7.43
CA VAL A 201 -14.65 10.25 8.19
C VAL A 201 -14.58 9.32 9.40
N GLY A 202 -13.54 8.47 9.49
CA GLY A 202 -13.37 7.55 10.61
C GLY A 202 -12.58 8.13 11.77
N GLU A 203 -12.69 7.50 12.94
CA GLU A 203 -12.07 7.96 14.18
C GLU A 203 -10.65 7.40 14.39
N HIS A 204 -10.03 7.75 15.54
CA HIS A 204 -8.71 7.26 15.97
C HIS A 204 -7.58 7.70 15.03
N ILE A 205 -7.63 8.96 14.59
CA ILE A 205 -6.68 9.55 13.66
C ILE A 205 -5.45 10.02 14.45
N GLY A 206 -4.28 9.44 14.18
CA GLY A 206 -3.13 9.69 15.03
C GLY A 206 -1.87 8.90 14.70
N ILE A 207 -0.79 9.24 15.41
CA ILE A 207 0.44 8.46 15.45
C ILE A 207 0.39 7.53 16.65
N TYR A 208 0.61 6.24 16.38
CA TYR A 208 0.61 5.18 17.36
C TYR A 208 2.01 4.61 17.49
N ALA A 209 2.46 4.45 18.74
CA ALA A 209 3.71 3.78 19.06
C ALA A 209 3.42 2.39 19.61
N SER A 210 4.02 1.37 18.99
CA SER A 210 3.92 0.01 19.50
C SER A 210 4.90 -0.22 20.66
N ASN A 211 4.84 -1.41 21.26
CA ASN A 211 5.80 -1.83 22.29
C ASN A 211 7.09 -2.39 21.68
N MET A 212 7.30 -2.22 20.36
CA MET A 212 8.49 -2.69 19.67
C MET A 212 9.52 -1.56 19.52
N PRO A 213 10.82 -1.87 19.53
CA PRO A 213 11.86 -0.87 19.36
C PRO A 213 11.88 -0.37 17.92
N ARG A 214 12.44 0.83 17.71
CA ARG A 214 12.64 1.41 16.39
C ARG A 214 13.33 0.39 15.46
N PRO A 215 12.74 0.07 14.29
CA PRO A 215 13.36 -0.85 13.37
C PRO A 215 14.59 -0.23 12.72
N LEU A 216 15.59 -1.07 12.43
CA LEU A 216 16.69 -0.73 11.52
C LEU A 216 16.16 -0.55 10.09
N VAL A 217 15.23 -1.41 9.71
CA VAL A 217 14.51 -1.36 8.44
C VAL A 217 13.13 -1.97 8.62
N SER A 218 12.11 -1.31 8.09
CA SER A 218 10.79 -1.92 7.94
C SER A 218 10.80 -2.81 6.70
N LEU A 219 10.33 -4.04 6.87
CA LEU A 219 10.19 -4.98 5.76
C LEU A 219 8.71 -5.16 5.37
N GLN A 220 7.82 -4.25 5.78
CA GLN A 220 6.40 -4.30 5.41
C GLN A 220 6.17 -3.74 3.99
N GLY A 221 4.94 -3.86 3.51
CA GLY A 221 4.51 -3.44 2.18
C GLY A 221 4.69 -4.54 1.13
N GLU A 222 5.11 -4.16 -0.08
CA GLU A 222 5.18 -5.07 -1.22
C GLU A 222 6.35 -6.06 -1.15
N TRP A 223 6.03 -7.33 -1.38
CA TRP A 223 6.96 -8.45 -1.52
C TRP A 223 6.76 -9.15 -2.85
N GLN A 224 7.81 -9.77 -3.37
CA GLN A 224 7.66 -10.74 -4.45
C GLN A 224 7.10 -12.03 -3.86
N PHE A 225 6.06 -12.57 -4.47
CA PHE A 225 5.35 -13.76 -4.05
C PHE A 225 5.01 -14.70 -5.19
N ARG A 226 5.08 -16.00 -4.92
CA ARG A 226 4.51 -17.04 -5.78
C ARG A 226 4.09 -18.25 -4.97
N VAL A 227 3.17 -19.03 -5.52
CA VAL A 227 2.79 -20.35 -5.01
C VAL A 227 3.46 -21.44 -5.84
N ASP A 228 3.48 -22.69 -5.35
CA ASP A 228 4.11 -23.83 -6.04
C ASP A 228 3.60 -24.04 -7.48
N GLU A 229 2.32 -23.73 -7.73
CA GLU A 229 1.69 -23.89 -9.05
C GLU A 229 2.11 -22.81 -10.05
N SER A 230 2.70 -21.69 -9.57
CA SER A 230 3.17 -20.59 -10.41
C SER A 230 4.69 -20.52 -10.45
N LYS A 231 5.22 -20.30 -11.66
CA LYS A 231 6.65 -20.04 -11.87
C LYS A 231 7.01 -18.56 -11.70
N ASP A 232 6.05 -17.67 -11.91
CA ASP A 232 6.29 -16.24 -11.95
C ASP A 232 5.98 -15.61 -10.60
N PHE A 233 6.86 -14.70 -10.17
CA PHE A 233 6.63 -13.87 -9.01
C PHE A 233 5.69 -12.72 -9.33
N HIS A 234 4.80 -12.41 -8.39
CA HIS A 234 3.89 -11.28 -8.41
C HIS A 234 4.03 -10.48 -7.11
N SER A 235 3.54 -9.25 -7.07
CA SER A 235 3.49 -8.49 -5.82
C SER A 235 2.43 -9.06 -4.86
N ILE A 236 2.74 -9.07 -3.57
CA ILE A 236 1.80 -9.29 -2.46
C ILE A 236 2.11 -8.27 -1.35
N GLN A 237 1.10 -7.87 -0.59
CA GLN A 237 1.27 -7.06 0.62
C GLN A 237 1.59 -7.93 1.83
N VAL A 238 2.56 -7.47 2.62
CA VAL A 238 2.97 -8.06 3.89
C VAL A 238 2.99 -6.97 4.97
N PRO A 239 2.32 -7.15 6.12
CA PRO A 239 1.50 -8.31 6.46
C PRO A 239 0.20 -8.36 5.65
N GLY A 240 -0.36 -9.55 5.41
CA GLY A 240 -1.65 -9.79 4.77
C GLY A 240 -1.99 -11.27 4.58
N VAL A 241 -3.29 -11.59 4.59
CA VAL A 241 -3.83 -12.94 4.30
C VAL A 241 -3.91 -13.19 2.79
N TRP A 242 -3.90 -14.45 2.37
CA TRP A 242 -3.82 -14.82 0.95
C TRP A 242 -5.14 -14.63 0.19
N GLU A 243 -6.27 -14.93 0.83
CA GLU A 243 -7.62 -14.92 0.24
C GLU A 243 -8.02 -13.50 -0.16
N GLN A 244 -7.67 -12.53 0.69
CA GLN A 244 -7.92 -11.11 0.43
C GLN A 244 -6.99 -10.54 -0.65
N GLN A 245 -5.98 -11.30 -1.08
CA GLN A 245 -4.97 -10.90 -2.06
C GLN A 245 -5.04 -11.75 -3.34
N GLY A 246 -6.16 -12.47 -3.54
CA GLY A 246 -6.47 -13.20 -4.76
C GLY A 246 -6.03 -14.66 -4.79
N TYR A 247 -5.67 -15.24 -3.64
CA TYR A 247 -5.31 -16.65 -3.50
C TYR A 247 -6.30 -17.37 -2.58
N GLY A 248 -7.58 -17.33 -2.96
CA GLY A 248 -8.66 -17.94 -2.18
C GLY A 248 -8.53 -19.46 -2.06
N ASP A 249 -8.70 -19.98 -0.83
CA ASP A 249 -8.65 -21.42 -0.50
C ASP A 249 -7.32 -22.10 -0.90
N TYR A 250 -6.22 -21.35 -0.97
CA TYR A 250 -4.93 -21.89 -1.38
C TYR A 250 -4.20 -22.55 -0.19
N ASP A 251 -4.17 -23.89 -0.20
CA ASP A 251 -3.41 -24.68 0.76
C ASP A 251 -2.15 -25.26 0.11
N GLY A 252 -0.95 -24.81 0.52
CA GLY A 252 0.28 -25.34 -0.05
C GLY A 252 1.52 -24.54 0.26
N MET A 253 2.52 -24.68 -0.61
CA MET A 253 3.79 -23.98 -0.48
C MET A 253 3.75 -22.65 -1.21
N ALA A 254 4.06 -21.59 -0.47
CA ALA A 254 4.30 -20.27 -1.01
C ALA A 254 5.75 -19.84 -0.78
N TYR A 255 6.20 -18.93 -1.63
CA TYR A 255 7.54 -18.38 -1.66
C TYR A 255 7.45 -16.87 -1.64
N TYR A 256 8.12 -16.27 -0.66
CA TYR A 256 8.23 -14.84 -0.50
C TYR A 256 9.67 -14.40 -0.70
N ARG A 257 9.83 -13.21 -1.29
CA ARG A 257 11.13 -12.55 -1.46
C ARG A 257 11.00 -11.06 -1.21
N LYS A 258 11.93 -10.52 -0.41
CA LYS A 258 12.10 -9.09 -0.17
C LYS A 258 13.56 -8.69 -0.33
N SER A 259 13.78 -7.59 -1.03
CA SER A 259 15.10 -6.96 -1.09
C SER A 259 15.13 -5.71 -0.19
N PHE A 260 16.29 -5.45 0.40
CA PHE A 260 16.56 -4.23 1.16
C PHE A 260 18.05 -3.86 1.06
N GLY A 261 18.37 -2.58 1.23
CA GLY A 261 19.75 -2.07 1.12
C GLY A 261 20.61 -2.40 2.34
N ALA A 262 21.78 -1.75 2.38
CA ALA A 262 22.69 -1.80 3.52
C ALA A 262 22.02 -1.30 4.81
N LEU A 263 22.45 -1.84 5.95
CA LEU A 263 22.04 -1.40 7.27
C LEU A 263 23.25 -0.85 8.03
N ASP A 264 23.05 0.24 8.77
CA ASP A 264 24.07 0.82 9.65
C ASP A 264 24.15 0.02 10.96
N VAL A 265 25.08 -0.93 11.01
CA VAL A 265 25.27 -1.88 12.12
C VAL A 265 26.74 -2.16 12.36
N GLU A 266 27.06 -2.49 13.60
CA GLU A 266 28.44 -2.84 13.97
C GLU A 266 28.82 -4.24 13.44
N PRO A 267 30.13 -4.50 13.20
CA PRO A 267 30.61 -5.84 12.86
C PRO A 267 30.19 -6.89 13.90
N ASP A 268 29.64 -8.01 13.44
CA ASP A 268 29.13 -9.11 14.26
C ASP A 268 28.02 -8.74 15.28
N GLU A 269 27.38 -7.59 15.11
CA GLU A 269 26.21 -7.19 15.90
C GLU A 269 25.10 -8.24 15.79
N LYS A 270 24.49 -8.57 16.94
CA LYS A 270 23.34 -9.47 16.99
C LYS A 270 22.06 -8.72 16.63
N LEU A 271 21.41 -9.18 15.58
CA LEU A 271 20.17 -8.62 15.07
C LEU A 271 19.03 -9.63 15.23
N VAL A 272 17.81 -9.14 15.17
CA VAL A 272 16.60 -9.97 15.19
C VAL A 272 15.74 -9.62 13.98
N LEU A 273 15.42 -10.64 13.18
CA LEU A 273 14.40 -10.57 12.17
C LEU A 273 13.04 -10.87 12.81
N LEU A 274 12.11 -9.94 12.69
CA LEU A 274 10.71 -10.08 13.07
C LEU A 274 9.91 -10.37 11.79
N LEU A 275 9.12 -11.45 11.79
CA LEU A 275 8.24 -11.81 10.68
C LEU A 275 6.75 -11.81 11.06
N GLY A 276 6.41 -11.27 12.24
CA GLY A 276 5.03 -11.20 12.69
C GLY A 276 4.41 -12.59 12.89
N LYS A 277 3.12 -12.75 12.56
CA LYS A 277 2.46 -14.06 12.53
C LYS A 277 2.35 -14.55 11.10
N ILE A 278 2.67 -15.82 10.93
CA ILE A 278 2.60 -16.53 9.67
C ILE A 278 1.66 -17.70 9.88
N ASP A 279 0.68 -17.86 9.00
CA ASP A 279 -0.21 -19.02 9.05
C ASP A 279 0.60 -20.28 8.80
N ASP A 280 0.50 -21.20 9.74
CA ASP A 280 1.29 -22.42 9.85
C ASP A 280 2.81 -22.30 9.89
N THR A 281 3.57 -22.72 8.87
CA THR A 281 5.01 -23.01 9.04
C THR A 281 5.87 -22.37 7.97
N GLU A 282 7.11 -22.04 8.32
CA GLU A 282 8.01 -21.30 7.45
C GLU A 282 9.48 -21.68 7.64
N GLU A 283 10.27 -21.42 6.61
CA GLU A 283 11.73 -21.41 6.65
C GLU A 283 12.25 -20.12 6.03
N VAL A 284 13.31 -19.56 6.61
CA VAL A 284 13.85 -18.25 6.27
C VAL A 284 15.33 -18.34 5.94
N THR A 285 15.71 -17.70 4.84
CA THR A 285 17.11 -17.50 4.46
C THR A 285 17.39 -16.03 4.16
N LEU A 286 18.58 -15.55 4.50
CA LEU A 286 19.09 -14.23 4.14
C LEU A 286 20.34 -14.41 3.31
N ASN A 287 20.36 -13.83 2.12
CA ASN A 287 21.49 -13.91 1.20
C ASN A 287 21.92 -15.35 0.88
N GLY A 288 20.98 -16.29 0.93
CA GLY A 288 21.20 -17.72 0.72
C GLY A 288 21.54 -18.51 1.99
N GLU A 289 21.81 -17.84 3.11
CA GLU A 289 22.16 -18.47 4.38
C GLU A 289 20.92 -18.70 5.25
N PHE A 290 20.81 -19.88 5.85
CA PHE A 290 19.69 -20.23 6.73
C PHE A 290 19.71 -19.39 8.01
N ILE A 291 18.59 -18.72 8.29
CA ILE A 291 18.39 -17.95 9.53
C ILE A 291 17.55 -18.74 10.54
N GLY A 292 16.51 -19.43 10.07
CA GLY A 292 15.58 -20.07 10.99
C GLY A 292 14.38 -20.70 10.30
N ARG A 293 13.60 -21.46 11.08
CA ARG A 293 12.35 -22.07 10.63
C ARG A 293 11.42 -22.38 11.79
N THR A 294 10.17 -22.61 11.47
CA THR A 294 9.15 -23.18 12.36
C THR A 294 8.57 -24.42 11.69
N GLY A 295 8.44 -25.53 12.43
CA GLY A 295 7.97 -26.79 11.85
C GLY A 295 8.93 -27.40 10.82
N SER A 296 8.39 -28.20 9.92
CA SER A 296 9.10 -28.97 8.89
C SER A 296 8.61 -28.71 7.47
N LEU A 297 7.71 -27.72 7.28
CA LEU A 297 7.09 -27.38 6.00
C LEU A 297 6.33 -28.56 5.37
N SER A 298 5.57 -29.30 6.17
CA SER A 298 4.83 -30.45 5.66
C SER A 298 3.55 -30.71 6.42
N LYS A 299 2.61 -31.45 5.80
CA LYS A 299 1.27 -31.73 6.35
C LYS A 299 1.27 -32.43 7.72
N ILE A 300 2.40 -32.96 8.15
CA ILE A 300 2.54 -33.53 9.50
C ILE A 300 2.53 -32.45 10.59
N ASP A 301 2.90 -31.22 10.26
CA ASP A 301 3.05 -30.15 11.24
C ASP A 301 1.71 -29.76 11.85
N LYS A 302 0.61 -29.75 11.07
CA LYS A 302 -0.76 -29.60 11.61
C LYS A 302 -1.11 -30.61 12.71
N LYS A 303 -0.56 -31.83 12.63
CA LYS A 303 -0.75 -32.87 13.66
C LYS A 303 0.17 -32.69 14.86
N ARG A 304 1.34 -32.08 14.67
CA ARG A 304 2.32 -31.81 15.74
C ARG A 304 1.88 -30.63 16.58
N ASP A 305 1.48 -29.55 15.94
CA ASP A 305 0.90 -28.39 16.58
C ASP A 305 -0.01 -27.65 15.58
N SER A 306 -1.30 -27.58 15.89
CA SER A 306 -2.27 -26.84 15.08
C SER A 306 -2.27 -25.34 15.39
N HIS A 307 -1.40 -24.85 16.27
CA HIS A 307 -1.34 -23.45 16.71
C HIS A 307 -0.13 -22.70 16.17
N TYR A 308 0.63 -23.25 15.23
CA TYR A 308 1.77 -22.54 14.65
C TYR A 308 1.38 -21.17 14.08
N PHE A 309 0.17 -21.03 13.54
CA PHE A 309 -0.37 -19.76 13.08
C PHE A 309 -0.36 -18.64 14.13
N LYS A 310 -0.48 -18.99 15.42
CA LYS A 310 -0.51 -18.01 16.52
C LYS A 310 0.87 -17.49 16.92
N LEU A 311 1.96 -18.16 16.53
CA LEU A 311 3.29 -17.81 17.03
C LEU A 311 3.81 -16.53 16.36
N MET A 312 4.38 -15.64 17.17
CA MET A 312 5.17 -14.52 16.66
C MET A 312 6.56 -15.02 16.25
N ARG A 313 6.94 -14.75 15.01
CA ARG A 313 8.19 -15.19 14.41
C ARG A 313 9.31 -14.20 14.67
N ARG A 314 10.37 -14.71 15.30
CA ARG A 314 11.59 -13.98 15.61
C ARG A 314 12.80 -14.88 15.40
N TYR A 315 13.79 -14.39 14.67
CA TYR A 315 15.04 -15.11 14.43
C TYR A 315 16.24 -14.22 14.65
N GLU A 316 17.16 -14.69 15.48
CA GLU A 316 18.43 -14.00 15.68
C GLU A 316 19.41 -14.33 14.57
N PHE A 317 20.13 -13.33 14.08
CA PHE A 317 21.21 -13.53 13.12
C PHE A 317 22.35 -12.52 13.37
N SER A 318 23.50 -12.77 12.74
CA SER A 318 24.69 -11.92 12.83
C SER A 318 24.69 -10.88 11.70
N SER A 319 25.10 -9.64 11.99
CA SER A 319 25.28 -8.61 10.95
C SER A 319 26.28 -9.02 9.87
N SER A 320 27.16 -9.98 10.13
CA SER A 320 28.09 -10.56 9.13
C SER A 320 27.40 -11.29 7.97
N LEU A 321 26.09 -11.57 8.04
CA LEU A 321 25.31 -12.05 6.91
C LEU A 321 24.84 -10.94 5.96
N LEU A 322 24.92 -9.67 6.37
CA LEU A 322 24.46 -8.53 5.59
C LEU A 322 25.45 -8.17 4.48
N LYS A 323 24.89 -7.59 3.41
CA LYS A 323 25.57 -7.08 2.22
C LYS A 323 25.06 -5.67 1.90
N GLU A 324 25.63 -5.04 0.89
CA GLU A 324 25.13 -3.77 0.34
C GLU A 324 23.70 -3.91 -0.23
N GLU A 325 23.42 -5.04 -0.87
CA GLU A 325 22.08 -5.45 -1.28
C GLU A 325 21.75 -6.79 -0.66
N ASN A 326 20.64 -6.85 0.07
CA ASN A 326 20.21 -8.00 0.81
C ASN A 326 18.95 -8.60 0.19
N VAL A 327 18.88 -9.93 0.18
CA VAL A 327 17.69 -10.68 -0.24
C VAL A 327 17.26 -11.61 0.87
N LEU A 328 16.04 -11.40 1.36
CA LEU A 328 15.37 -12.25 2.32
C LEU A 328 14.37 -13.14 1.57
N ASP A 329 14.54 -14.45 1.69
CA ASP A 329 13.72 -15.47 1.05
C ASP A 329 13.02 -16.33 2.11
N LEU A 330 11.71 -16.50 1.98
CA LEU A 330 10.92 -17.39 2.84
C LEU A 330 10.20 -18.44 2.02
N ARG A 331 10.09 -19.64 2.59
CA ARG A 331 9.15 -20.68 2.17
C ARG A 331 8.11 -20.82 3.26
N VAL A 332 6.83 -20.72 2.91
CA VAL A 332 5.71 -20.83 3.84
C VAL A 332 4.85 -22.00 3.40
N PHE A 333 4.53 -22.90 4.31
CA PHE A 333 3.63 -24.01 4.07
C PHE A 333 2.39 -23.86 4.93
N ASP A 334 1.26 -23.68 4.24
CA ASP A 334 -0.06 -23.59 4.83
C ASP A 334 -0.79 -24.94 4.73
N HIS A 335 -1.42 -25.34 5.83
CA HIS A 335 -2.20 -26.57 5.95
C HIS A 335 -3.71 -26.36 5.85
N GLY A 336 -4.16 -25.13 5.65
CA GLY A 336 -5.57 -24.76 5.52
C GLY A 336 -5.93 -23.60 6.41
N GLY A 337 -6.64 -22.62 5.86
CA GLY A 337 -6.99 -21.42 6.59
C GLY A 337 -6.98 -20.23 5.66
N GLU A 338 -6.37 -19.14 6.14
CA GLU A 338 -6.22 -17.91 5.35
C GLU A 338 -4.78 -17.70 4.82
N GLY A 339 -3.84 -18.53 5.27
CA GLY A 339 -2.47 -18.45 4.80
C GLY A 339 -1.77 -17.12 5.13
N GLY A 340 -0.53 -17.04 4.66
CA GLY A 340 0.21 -15.79 4.57
C GLY A 340 0.85 -15.28 5.86
N ILE A 341 1.60 -14.19 5.70
CA ILE A 341 2.21 -13.43 6.79
C ILE A 341 1.17 -12.42 7.26
N TYR A 342 0.17 -12.88 8.00
CA TYR A 342 -1.09 -12.16 8.15
C TYR A 342 -1.07 -11.03 9.20
N GLN A 343 -0.07 -11.00 10.08
CA GLN A 343 0.05 -9.95 11.09
C GLN A 343 1.51 -9.52 11.24
N GLY A 344 1.76 -8.22 11.38
CA GLY A 344 3.08 -7.66 11.65
C GLY A 344 3.46 -7.63 13.14
N PRO A 345 4.51 -6.89 13.50
CA PRO A 345 5.41 -6.17 12.58
C PRO A 345 6.36 -7.11 11.83
N VAL A 346 6.77 -6.68 10.63
CA VAL A 346 7.80 -7.35 9.81
C VAL A 346 8.98 -6.40 9.62
N ALA A 347 10.11 -6.67 10.27
CA ALA A 347 11.22 -5.73 10.37
C ALA A 347 12.52 -6.41 10.83
N ILE A 348 13.64 -5.70 10.67
CA ILE A 348 14.90 -6.05 11.36
C ILE A 348 15.11 -5.03 12.48
N VAL A 349 15.46 -5.52 13.67
CA VAL A 349 15.77 -4.70 14.85
C VAL A 349 17.10 -5.15 15.45
N ARG A 350 17.71 -4.29 16.26
CA ARG A 350 18.88 -4.70 17.06
C ARG A 350 18.40 -5.54 18.24
N LYS A 351 19.16 -6.60 18.57
CA LYS A 351 18.81 -7.47 19.70
C LYS A 351 18.82 -6.72 21.03
N LYS A 352 19.79 -5.81 21.23
CA LYS A 352 19.90 -5.00 22.46
C LYS A 352 18.65 -4.15 22.71
N ASP A 353 18.06 -3.58 21.66
CA ASP A 353 16.88 -2.70 21.77
C ASP A 353 15.63 -3.49 22.17
N LEU A 354 15.53 -4.77 21.81
CA LEU A 354 14.46 -5.66 22.28
C LEU A 354 14.61 -6.03 23.76
N GLN A 355 15.83 -6.33 24.20
CA GLN A 355 16.09 -6.75 25.59
C GLN A 355 15.81 -5.64 26.61
N ASP A 356 15.97 -4.39 26.21
CA ASP A 356 15.70 -3.25 27.09
C ASP A 356 14.21 -2.97 27.27
N LEU A 357 13.33 -3.55 26.44
CA LEU A 357 11.88 -3.50 26.60
C LEU A 357 11.32 -4.63 27.48
N GLU A 358 12.08 -5.71 27.68
CA GLU A 358 11.70 -6.86 28.51
C GLU A 358 12.09 -6.70 30.00
N LYS A 359 12.79 -5.61 30.36
CA LYS A 359 13.19 -5.26 31.73
C LYS A 359 12.29 -4.16 32.28
#